data_AF-A0A8C9P1Q8-F1
#
_entry.id   AF-A0A8C9P1Q8-F1
#
_cell.length_a   1.000
_cell.length_b   1.000
_cell.length_c   1.000
_cell.angle_alpha   90.00
_cell.angle_beta   90.00
_cell.angle_gamma   90.00
#
_symmetry.space_group_name_H-M   'P 1'
#
loop_
_entity.id
_entity.type
_entity.pdbx_description
1 polymer ?
#
loop_
_entity_poly.entity_id
_entity_poly.type
_entity_poly.pdbx_seq_one_letter_code
_entity_poly.pdbx_strand_id
1 'polypeptide(L)'
;MFKIKILDSVSAKVLFLVVVQERISFHLIQISSFANQSWAKHQGSGWLDELQIHGWESESGTIIFLHTWSKGNFSNKEFAFLELLFREYFIGLTQQIQTHASQYHFECKFIQHSQGNSSED
;
A
#
# COMPACT_ATOMS: atom_id res chain seq x y z
N MET A 1 -16.26 -0.59 6.63
CA MET A 1 -14.89 -0.59 6.05
C MET A 1 -14.52 0.84 5.72
N PHE A 2 -13.55 1.41 6.41
CA PHE A 2 -13.02 2.73 6.07
C PHE A 2 -11.79 2.55 5.17
N LYS A 3 -11.76 3.29 4.07
CA LYS A 3 -10.62 3.33 3.15
C LYS A 3 -9.94 4.68 3.32
N ILE A 4 -8.70 4.67 3.77
CA ILE A 4 -7.88 5.87 3.81
C ILE A 4 -6.92 5.76 2.62
N LYS A 5 -7.10 6.66 1.65
CA LYS A 5 -6.15 6.84 0.55
C LYS A 5 -5.13 7.88 1.01
N ILE A 6 -3.95 7.41 1.36
CA ILE A 6 -2.81 8.30 1.62
C ILE A 6 -2.04 8.39 0.30
N LEU A 7 -2.05 9.56 -0.32
CA LEU A 7 -1.26 9.84 -1.51
C LEU A 7 0.08 10.42 -1.06
N ASP A 8 1.02 9.56 -0.70
CA ASP A 8 2.38 9.98 -0.43
C ASP A 8 3.14 10.12 -1.75
N SER A 9 3.27 11.34 -2.26
CA SER A 9 4.22 11.64 -3.34
C SER A 9 5.62 11.62 -2.76
N VAL A 10 6.24 10.43 -2.68
CA VAL A 10 7.69 10.34 -2.53
C VAL A 10 8.30 10.70 -3.88
N SER A 11 8.53 11.99 -4.12
CA SER A 11 9.32 12.45 -5.25
C SER A 11 10.77 11.99 -5.05
N ALA A 12 11.09 10.78 -5.50
CA ALA A 12 12.47 10.34 -5.66
C ALA A 12 13.09 11.19 -6.78
N LYS A 13 13.79 12.27 -6.42
CA LYS A 13 14.66 13.01 -7.35
C LYS A 13 15.81 12.09 -7.77
N VAL A 14 15.60 11.26 -8.79
CA VAL A 14 16.69 10.56 -9.48
C VAL A 14 17.34 11.56 -10.44
N LEU A 15 18.64 11.78 -10.22
CA LEU A 15 19.43 12.84 -10.85
C LEU A 15 19.51 12.66 -12.38
N PHE A 16 19.18 13.74 -13.07
CA PHE A 16 19.30 13.96 -14.52
C PHE A 16 20.72 13.74 -15.04
N LEU A 17 20.87 13.01 -16.15
CA LEU A 17 21.84 13.32 -17.21
C LEU A 17 21.22 13.04 -18.60
N VAL A 18 20.70 14.14 -19.19
CA VAL A 18 20.65 14.55 -20.63
C VAL A 18 20.22 13.45 -21.64
N VAL A 19 19.10 13.55 -22.38
CA VAL A 19 18.82 14.48 -23.49
C VAL A 19 17.29 14.49 -23.81
N VAL A 20 16.62 15.61 -23.51
CA VAL A 20 15.42 16.23 -24.16
C VAL A 20 14.13 15.40 -24.46
N GLN A 21 13.04 15.81 -23.78
CA GLN A 21 11.61 15.86 -24.22
C GLN A 21 10.55 14.85 -23.72
N GLU A 22 10.51 14.51 -22.43
CA GLU A 22 9.27 14.40 -21.61
C GLU A 22 9.70 14.18 -20.16
N ARG A 23 9.05 14.85 -19.21
CA ARG A 23 9.43 14.73 -17.79
C ARG A 23 8.79 13.46 -17.26
N ILE A 24 9.47 12.33 -17.41
CA ILE A 24 8.99 11.06 -16.87
C ILE A 24 8.96 11.17 -15.34
N SER A 25 7.78 11.00 -14.75
CA SER A 25 7.53 11.10 -13.33
C SER A 25 7.37 9.71 -12.71
N PHE A 26 8.01 9.47 -11.57
CA PHE A 26 7.77 8.27 -10.80
C PHE A 26 6.93 8.60 -9.57
N HIS A 27 5.86 7.86 -9.34
CA HIS A 27 5.01 8.04 -8.16
C HIS A 27 4.58 6.72 -7.55
N LEU A 28 4.45 6.73 -6.21
CA LEU A 28 3.96 5.61 -5.43
C LEU A 28 2.53 5.91 -4.96
N ILE A 29 1.65 4.92 -5.05
CA ILE A 29 0.29 5.01 -4.54
C ILE A 29 0.10 3.91 -3.50
N GLN A 30 -0.32 4.31 -2.30
CA GLN A 30 -0.71 3.42 -1.23
C GLN A 30 -2.22 3.50 -0.97
N ILE A 31 -2.83 2.36 -0.67
CA ILE A 31 -4.21 2.26 -0.20
C ILE A 31 -4.19 1.45 1.08
N SER A 32 -4.65 2.04 2.18
CA SER A 32 -4.78 1.35 3.46
C SER A 32 -6.26 1.17 3.81
N SER A 33 -6.64 -0.07 4.06
CA SER A 33 -8.01 -0.47 4.39
C SER A 33 -8.06 -1.01 5.80
N PHE A 34 -8.96 -0.46 6.62
CA PHE A 34 -9.16 -0.90 8.00
C PHE A 34 -10.59 -1.41 8.15
N ALA A 35 -10.72 -2.69 8.48
CA ALA A 35 -12.01 -3.30 8.73
C ALA A 35 -12.35 -3.25 10.22
N ASN A 36 -11.35 -3.37 11.10
CA ASN A 36 -11.48 -3.27 12.55
C ASN A 36 -10.12 -3.05 13.23
N GLN A 37 -10.10 -3.11 14.56
CA GLN A 37 -8.89 -2.96 15.37
C GLN A 37 -7.86 -4.08 15.18
N SER A 38 -8.22 -5.22 14.60
CA SER A 38 -7.31 -6.36 14.40
C SER A 38 -6.98 -6.65 12.93
N TRP A 39 -7.60 -5.92 12.00
CA TRP A 39 -7.47 -6.18 10.56
C TRP A 39 -7.23 -4.89 9.78
N ALA A 40 -6.07 -4.87 9.12
CA ALA A 40 -5.65 -3.86 8.18
C ALA A 40 -5.09 -4.54 6.92
N LYS A 41 -5.30 -3.91 5.75
CA LYS A 41 -4.68 -4.32 4.49
C LYS A 41 -4.05 -3.11 3.82
N HIS A 42 -2.77 -3.23 3.45
CA HIS A 42 -2.02 -2.21 2.72
C HIS A 42 -1.74 -2.70 1.31
N GLN A 43 -2.23 -1.96 0.33
CA GLN A 43 -1.93 -2.15 -1.07
C GLN A 43 -1.02 -1.02 -1.53
N GLY A 44 -0.11 -1.35 -2.44
CA GLY A 44 0.87 -0.41 -2.99
C GLY A 44 1.03 -0.62 -4.48
N SER A 45 1.32 0.47 -5.20
CA SER A 45 1.67 0.43 -6.62
C SER A 45 2.68 1.52 -6.94
N GLY A 46 3.60 1.24 -7.85
CA GLY A 46 4.56 2.21 -8.36
C GLY A 46 4.35 2.44 -9.84
N TRP A 47 4.33 3.70 -10.23
CA TRP A 47 3.92 4.15 -11.55
C TRP A 47 5.02 5.01 -12.16
N LEU A 48 5.27 4.80 -13.45
CA LEU A 48 6.10 5.63 -14.30
C LEU A 48 5.17 6.35 -15.28
N ASP A 49 4.90 7.62 -15.00
CA ASP A 49 3.77 8.36 -15.55
C ASP A 49 2.47 7.55 -15.44
N GLU A 50 1.79 7.27 -16.53
CA GLU A 50 0.52 6.52 -16.53
C GLU A 50 0.71 4.99 -16.48
N LEU A 51 1.95 4.50 -16.54
CA LEU A 51 2.25 3.07 -16.59
C LEU A 51 2.58 2.53 -15.19
N GLN A 52 1.75 1.62 -14.69
CA GLN A 52 2.07 0.88 -13.47
C GLN A 52 3.21 -0.11 -13.73
N ILE A 53 4.33 0.07 -13.02
CA ILE A 53 5.51 -0.78 -13.18
C ILE A 53 5.79 -1.65 -11.95
N HIS A 54 5.21 -1.32 -10.80
CA HIS A 54 5.33 -2.09 -9.56
C HIS A 54 3.97 -2.33 -8.89
N GLY A 55 3.87 -3.49 -8.23
CA GLY A 55 2.83 -3.81 -7.26
C GLY A 55 3.43 -4.11 -5.88
N TRP A 56 2.56 -4.25 -4.89
CA TRP A 56 2.91 -4.71 -3.54
C TRP A 56 2.07 -5.92 -3.18
N GLU A 57 2.71 -7.03 -2.86
CA GLU A 57 2.04 -8.19 -2.29
C GLU A 57 1.92 -8.00 -0.77
N SER A 58 0.71 -7.79 -0.28
CA SER A 58 0.45 -7.46 1.12
C SER A 58 0.83 -8.59 2.07
N GLU A 59 0.61 -9.84 1.66
CA GLU A 59 0.79 -11.01 2.53
C GLU A 59 2.25 -11.35 2.72
N SER A 60 2.98 -11.46 1.60
CA SER A 60 4.41 -11.71 1.63
C SER A 60 5.21 -10.46 1.96
N GLY A 61 4.64 -9.25 1.81
CA GLY A 61 5.26 -7.92 1.95
C GLY A 61 6.39 -7.64 0.95
N THR A 62 6.24 -8.16 -0.27
CA THR A 62 7.27 -8.05 -1.32
C THR A 62 6.81 -7.16 -2.46
N ILE A 63 7.77 -6.55 -3.14
CA ILE A 63 7.52 -5.77 -4.35
C ILE A 63 7.33 -6.73 -5.52
N ILE A 64 6.28 -6.50 -6.30
CA ILE A 64 6.00 -7.22 -7.54
C ILE A 64 6.49 -6.38 -8.72
N PHE A 65 7.33 -6.95 -9.58
CA PHE A 65 7.74 -6.34 -10.84
C PHE A 65 6.74 -6.71 -11.94
N LEU A 66 6.04 -5.72 -12.49
CA LEU A 66 5.02 -5.97 -13.52
C LEU A 66 5.61 -6.08 -14.93
N HIS A 67 6.83 -5.56 -15.12
CA HIS A 67 7.58 -5.68 -16.37
C HIS A 67 9.00 -6.17 -16.08
N THR A 68 9.59 -6.84 -17.05
CA THR A 68 10.96 -7.38 -16.97
C THR A 68 12.02 -6.31 -16.72
N TRP A 69 11.73 -5.06 -17.09
CA TRP A 69 12.58 -3.89 -16.91
C TRP A 69 12.22 -3.03 -15.67
N SER A 70 11.12 -3.32 -14.96
CA SER A 70 10.64 -2.53 -13.82
C SER A 70 11.69 -2.39 -12.71
N LYS A 71 12.54 -3.41 -12.53
CA LYS A 71 13.64 -3.41 -11.57
C LYS A 71 14.68 -2.31 -11.86
N GLY A 72 14.83 -1.91 -13.11
CA GLY A 72 15.87 -0.96 -13.54
C GLY A 72 17.27 -1.40 -13.13
N ASN A 73 18.07 -0.45 -12.66
CA ASN A 73 19.45 -0.68 -12.24
C ASN A 73 19.60 -0.99 -10.74
N PHE A 74 18.50 -1.15 -10.00
CA PHE A 74 18.56 -1.48 -8.58
C PHE A 74 18.99 -2.94 -8.38
N SER A 75 19.81 -3.16 -7.36
CA SER A 75 20.19 -4.48 -6.89
C SER A 75 19.05 -5.15 -6.11
N ASN A 76 19.14 -6.48 -5.96
CA ASN A 76 18.21 -7.21 -5.10
C ASN A 76 18.32 -6.77 -3.62
N LYS A 77 19.51 -6.33 -3.18
CA LYS A 77 19.73 -5.87 -1.80
C LYS A 77 19.01 -4.54 -1.53
N GLU A 78 19.04 -3.62 -2.49
CA GLU A 78 18.30 -2.36 -2.39
C GLU A 78 16.79 -2.62 -2.34
N PHE A 79 16.28 -3.54 -3.15
CA PHE A 79 14.86 -3.92 -3.06
C PHE A 79 14.49 -4.60 -1.75
N ALA A 80 15.32 -5.51 -1.24
CA ALA A 80 15.09 -6.12 0.07
C ALA A 80 15.05 -5.07 1.20
N PHE A 81 15.89 -4.02 1.10
CA PHE A 81 15.85 -2.90 2.03
C PHE A 81 14.57 -2.07 1.90
N LEU A 82 14.12 -1.78 0.67
CA LEU A 82 12.85 -1.07 0.43
C LEU A 82 11.64 -1.87 0.95
N GLU A 83 11.62 -3.19 0.73
CA GLU A 83 10.59 -4.07 1.29
C GLU A 83 10.55 -4.03 2.81
N LEU A 84 11.71 -4.08 3.47
CA LEU A 84 11.79 -3.92 4.92
C LEU A 84 11.26 -2.55 5.36
N LEU A 85 11.69 -1.48 4.71
CA LEU A 85 11.25 -0.11 5.01
C LEU A 85 9.72 0.03 4.91
N PHE A 86 9.11 -0.48 3.83
CA PHE A 86 7.67 -0.39 3.64
C PHE A 86 6.88 -1.22 4.66
N ARG A 87 7.36 -2.41 5.04
CA ARG A 87 6.74 -3.23 6.09
C ARG A 87 6.72 -2.50 7.43
N GLU A 88 7.87 -1.98 7.86
CA GLU A 88 7.99 -1.25 9.12
C GLU A 88 7.09 -0.01 9.12
N TYR A 89 7.06 0.73 8.01
CA TYR A 89 6.15 1.86 7.83
C TYR A 89 4.67 1.45 7.92
N PHE A 90 4.24 0.38 7.26
CA PHE A 90 2.85 -0.08 7.31
C PHE A 90 2.42 -0.58 8.69
N ILE A 91 3.32 -1.25 9.41
CA ILE A 91 3.09 -1.66 10.79
C ILE A 91 2.89 -0.43 11.68
N GLY A 92 3.80 0.56 11.60
CA GLY A 92 3.70 1.79 12.38
C GLY A 92 2.45 2.60 12.06
N LEU A 93 2.12 2.75 10.77
CA LEU A 93 0.92 3.45 10.32
C LEU A 93 -0.35 2.78 10.86
N THR A 94 -0.43 1.44 10.82
CA THR A 94 -1.57 0.69 11.35
C THR A 94 -1.73 0.91 12.85
N GLN A 95 -0.65 0.81 13.62
CA GLN A 95 -0.67 1.02 15.06
C GLN A 95 -1.16 2.43 15.42
N GLN A 96 -0.67 3.45 14.72
CA GLN A 96 -1.11 4.84 14.94
C GLN A 96 -2.60 5.01 14.63
N ILE A 97 -3.05 4.56 13.46
CA ILE A 97 -4.45 4.69 13.05
C ILE A 97 -5.38 3.95 14.01
N GLN A 98 -5.04 2.72 14.41
CA GLN A 98 -5.87 1.92 15.32
C GLN A 98 -5.91 2.52 16.74
N THR A 99 -4.78 3.05 17.22
CA THR A 99 -4.73 3.75 18.52
C THR A 99 -5.65 4.97 18.50
N HIS A 100 -5.56 5.80 17.47
CA HIS A 100 -6.41 6.99 17.35
C HIS A 100 -7.88 6.64 17.11
N ALA A 101 -8.19 5.66 16.26
CA ALA A 101 -9.58 5.23 16.03
C ALA A 101 -10.26 4.77 17.33
N SER A 102 -9.50 4.12 18.21
CA SER A 102 -9.96 3.71 19.54
C SER A 102 -10.17 4.89 20.48
N GLN A 103 -9.25 5.87 20.47
CA GLN A 103 -9.36 7.09 21.27
C GLN A 103 -10.59 7.94 20.89
N TYR A 104 -10.87 8.06 19.59
CA TYR A 104 -11.95 8.91 19.07
C TYR A 104 -13.26 8.16 18.82
N HIS A 105 -13.39 6.91 19.28
CA HIS A 105 -14.59 6.07 19.11
C HIS A 105 -15.10 6.02 17.66
N PHE A 106 -14.20 5.93 16.68
CA PHE A 106 -14.62 5.63 15.31
C PHE A 106 -15.16 4.19 15.29
N GLU A 107 -16.47 4.04 15.46
CA GLU A 107 -17.13 2.74 15.40
C GLU A 107 -16.99 2.16 13.99
N CYS A 108 -16.09 1.18 13.83
CA CYS A 108 -16.09 0.33 12.65
C CYS A 108 -17.26 -0.65 12.78
N LYS A 109 -18.46 -0.18 12.44
CA LYS A 109 -19.70 -0.95 12.50
C LYS A 109 -19.63 -2.12 11.52
N PHE A 110 -19.62 -3.34 12.05
CA PHE A 110 -19.86 -4.54 11.25
C PHE A 110 -21.35 -4.76 11.07
N ILE A 111 -21.75 -5.01 9.82
CA ILE A 111 -22.98 -5.74 9.53
C ILE A 111 -22.60 -7.22 9.66
N GLN A 112 -22.88 -7.81 10.82
CA GLN A 112 -22.92 -9.27 10.93
C GLN A 112 -24.21 -9.73 10.25
N HIS A 113 -24.11 -10.31 9.05
CA HIS A 113 -25.22 -11.11 8.53
C HIS A 113 -25.26 -12.41 9.35
N SER A 114 -26.12 -12.45 10.37
CA SER A 114 -26.57 -13.71 10.97
C SER A 114 -27.36 -14.47 9.91
N GLN A 115 -26.84 -15.61 9.45
CA GLN A 115 -27.64 -16.59 8.72
C GLN A 115 -28.71 -17.10 9.70
N GLY A 116 -29.98 -16.78 9.42
CA GLY A 116 -31.11 -17.34 10.15
C GLY A 116 -31.27 -18.80 9.72
N ASN A 117 -31.06 -19.72 10.66
CA ASN A 117 -31.52 -21.09 10.49
C ASN A 117 -33.05 -21.09 10.65
N SER A 118 -33.79 -21.27 9.56
CA SER A 118 -35.18 -21.73 9.60
C SER A 118 -35.18 -23.25 9.57
N SER A 119 -35.38 -23.86 10.74
CA SER A 119 -35.96 -25.21 10.83
C SER A 119 -37.44 -25.08 10.48
N GLU A 120 -37.84 -25.67 9.35
CA GLU A 120 -39.24 -25.93 9.03
C GLU A 120 -39.72 -27.10 9.90
N ASP A 121 -40.75 -26.85 10.72
CA ASP A 121 -41.74 -27.83 11.17
C ASP A 121 -42.97 -27.71 10.25
#